data_AF-A0A7K2P4G7-F1
#
_entry.id   AF-A0A7K2P4G7-F1
#
_cell.length_a   1.000
_cell.length_b   1.000
_cell.length_c   1.000
_cell.angle_alpha   90.00
_cell.angle_beta   90.00
_cell.angle_gamma   90.00
#
_symmetry.space_group_name_H-M   'P 1'
#
loop_
_entity.id
_entity.type
_entity.pdbx_description
1 polymer ?
#
loop_
_entity_poly.entity_id
_entity_poly.type
_entity_poly.pdbx_seq_one_letter_code
_entity_poly.pdbx_strand_id
1 'polypeptide(L)'
;ALPEAEILAAEPSATMRAMLTSRVARDPDLRRRVTVVDGAAQDLVLPERLSAVVIFGVAGHLTVPERVALWKRLADRLPDGAPIVVELMGVSSPRHIPPVMSLRETIGRQTYEWWIGGEPTEGDAMRFTTTWKVLRDGRTVREVADSYDWHTFDVARLAREAGMTSRRITEAGGRPI
;
A
#
# COMPACT_ATOMS: atom_id res chain seq x y z
N ALA A 1 -20.88 2.96 9.31
CA ALA A 1 -20.38 2.53 7.98
C ALA A 1 -21.11 3.33 6.90
N LEU A 2 -20.50 3.52 5.72
CA LEU A 2 -21.12 4.16 4.55
C LEU A 2 -21.41 3.10 3.47
N PRO A 3 -22.49 2.32 3.60
CA PRO A 3 -22.75 1.16 2.75
C PRO A 3 -23.11 1.52 1.30
N GLU A 4 -23.51 2.77 1.03
CA GLU A 4 -23.90 3.21 -0.31
C GLU A 4 -22.81 4.03 -1.03
N ALA A 5 -21.65 4.23 -0.40
CA ALA A 5 -20.58 5.02 -1.02
C ALA A 5 -20.01 4.32 -2.26
N GLU A 6 -19.85 5.07 -3.34
CA GLU A 6 -19.07 4.66 -4.50
C GLU A 6 -17.57 4.64 -4.15
N ILE A 7 -16.85 3.68 -4.71
CA ILE A 7 -15.44 3.44 -4.45
C ILE A 7 -14.69 3.44 -5.78
N LEU A 8 -13.76 4.38 -5.94
CA LEU A 8 -12.78 4.35 -7.03
C LEU A 8 -11.50 3.68 -6.52
N ALA A 9 -11.17 2.51 -7.07
CA ALA A 9 -9.96 1.76 -6.73
C ALA A 9 -8.97 1.80 -7.90
N ALA A 10 -7.82 2.42 -7.71
CA ALA A 10 -6.76 2.52 -8.71
C ALA A 10 -5.62 1.55 -8.41
N GLU A 11 -5.17 0.81 -9.41
CA GLU A 11 -4.06 -0.14 -9.30
C GLU A 11 -3.27 -0.19 -10.62
N PRO A 12 -2.00 0.25 -10.66
CA PRO A 12 -1.21 0.27 -11.90
C PRO A 12 -0.78 -1.12 -12.39
N SER A 13 -0.57 -2.10 -11.49
CA SER A 13 -0.17 -3.45 -11.86
C SER A 13 -1.34 -4.21 -12.47
N ALA A 14 -1.22 -4.57 -13.76
CA ALA A 14 -2.25 -5.35 -14.46
C ALA A 14 -2.61 -6.66 -13.73
N THR A 15 -1.61 -7.35 -13.17
CA THR A 15 -1.82 -8.59 -12.40
C THR A 15 -2.60 -8.33 -11.12
N MET A 16 -2.20 -7.34 -10.31
CA MET A 16 -2.91 -7.03 -9.06
C MET A 16 -4.31 -6.50 -9.33
N ARG A 17 -4.46 -5.67 -10.36
CA ARG A 17 -5.75 -5.15 -10.82
C ARG A 17 -6.68 -6.28 -11.26
N ALA A 18 -6.20 -7.27 -12.00
CA ALA A 18 -6.99 -8.44 -12.36
C ALA A 18 -7.46 -9.24 -11.14
N MET A 19 -6.60 -9.42 -10.12
CA MET A 19 -6.96 -10.07 -8.86
C MET A 19 -8.00 -9.26 -8.08
N LEU A 20 -7.83 -7.94 -7.98
CA LEU A 20 -8.79 -7.02 -7.36
C LEU A 20 -10.15 -7.11 -8.05
N THR A 21 -10.19 -6.96 -9.38
CA THR A 21 -11.42 -7.05 -10.18
C THR A 21 -12.12 -8.39 -10.01
N SER A 22 -11.37 -9.49 -9.96
CA SER A 22 -11.93 -10.83 -9.71
C SER A 22 -12.61 -10.93 -8.35
N ARG A 23 -12.01 -10.35 -7.29
CA ARG A 23 -12.61 -10.32 -5.95
C ARG A 23 -13.86 -9.44 -5.91
N VAL A 24 -13.79 -8.23 -6.46
CA VAL A 24 -14.92 -7.29 -6.56
C VAL A 24 -16.09 -7.93 -7.32
N ALA A 25 -15.82 -8.61 -8.44
CA ALA A 25 -16.86 -9.19 -9.28
C ALA A 25 -17.64 -10.33 -8.61
N ARG A 26 -17.06 -11.00 -7.60
CA ARG A 26 -17.67 -12.13 -6.87
C ARG A 26 -18.57 -11.70 -5.71
N ASP A 27 -18.47 -10.45 -5.27
CA ASP A 27 -19.30 -9.89 -4.20
C ASP A 27 -20.37 -8.98 -4.84
N PRO A 28 -21.66 -9.33 -4.75
CA PRO A 28 -22.74 -8.55 -5.36
C PRO A 28 -22.81 -7.11 -4.86
N ASP A 29 -22.42 -6.85 -3.60
CA ASP A 29 -22.39 -5.50 -3.08
C ASP A 29 -21.24 -4.72 -3.70
N LEU A 30 -19.99 -5.20 -3.56
CA LEU A 30 -18.83 -4.51 -4.09
C LEU A 30 -18.92 -4.29 -5.60
N ARG A 31 -19.44 -5.28 -6.35
CA ARG A 31 -19.64 -5.20 -7.80
C ARG A 31 -20.48 -4.00 -8.21
N ARG A 32 -21.43 -3.55 -7.37
CA ARG A 32 -22.30 -2.39 -7.69
C ARG A 32 -21.61 -1.05 -7.44
N ARG A 33 -20.66 -0.98 -6.50
CA ARG A 33 -20.16 0.30 -5.96
C ARG A 33 -18.69 0.56 -6.25
N VAL A 34 -17.92 -0.46 -6.65
CA VAL A 34 -16.48 -0.34 -6.90
C VAL A 34 -16.19 -0.22 -8.39
N THR A 35 -15.56 0.89 -8.77
CA THR A 35 -14.95 1.09 -10.08
C THR A 35 -13.45 0.86 -9.97
N VAL A 36 -12.94 -0.14 -10.70
CA VAL A 36 -11.50 -0.45 -10.74
C VAL A 36 -10.87 0.19 -11.98
N VAL A 37 -9.81 0.99 -11.79
CA VAL A 37 -9.12 1.71 -12.87
C VAL A 37 -7.63 1.41 -12.90
N ASP A 38 -7.03 1.57 -14.08
CA ASP A 38 -5.59 1.61 -14.23
C ASP A 38 -5.07 3.02 -13.92
N GLY A 39 -4.00 3.11 -13.14
CA GLY A 39 -3.38 4.39 -12.83
C GLY A 39 -2.57 4.37 -11.55
N ALA A 40 -1.42 5.04 -11.59
CA ALA A 40 -0.65 5.36 -10.40
C ALA A 40 -1.33 6.48 -9.62
N ALA A 41 -1.22 6.47 -8.29
CA ALA A 41 -1.96 7.40 -7.43
C ALA A 41 -1.65 8.88 -7.73
N GLN A 42 -0.40 9.20 -8.05
CA GLN A 42 0.06 10.56 -8.35
C GLN A 42 -0.48 11.10 -9.68
N ASP A 43 -0.92 10.23 -10.60
CA ASP A 43 -1.40 10.60 -11.94
C ASP A 43 -2.90 10.36 -12.13
N LEU A 44 -3.57 9.75 -11.14
CA LEU A 44 -4.98 9.40 -11.21
C LEU A 44 -5.87 10.61 -11.48
N VAL A 45 -6.79 10.51 -12.44
CA VAL A 45 -7.84 11.51 -12.62
C VAL A 45 -8.85 11.35 -11.48
N LEU A 46 -8.81 12.28 -10.54
CA LEU A 46 -9.66 12.25 -9.35
C LEU A 46 -11.06 12.81 -9.66
N PRO A 47 -12.12 12.23 -9.07
CA PRO A 47 -13.45 12.84 -9.05
C PRO A 47 -13.42 14.28 -8.53
N GLU A 48 -14.43 15.07 -8.87
CA GLU A 48 -14.53 16.46 -8.39
C GLU A 48 -14.62 16.56 -6.87
N ARG A 49 -15.23 15.57 -6.21
CA ARG A 49 -15.41 15.53 -4.76
C ARG A 49 -15.10 14.15 -4.21
N LEU A 50 -14.46 14.12 -3.05
CA LEU A 50 -14.11 12.92 -2.31
C LEU A 50 -14.74 12.99 -0.90
N SER A 51 -15.04 11.84 -0.31
CA SER A 51 -15.52 11.76 1.08
C SER A 51 -14.50 11.19 2.06
N ALA A 52 -13.58 10.37 1.55
CA ALA A 52 -12.45 9.80 2.27
C ALA A 52 -11.44 9.24 1.26
N VAL A 53 -10.20 9.04 1.69
CA VAL A 53 -9.15 8.43 0.86
C VAL A 53 -8.43 7.35 1.66
N VAL A 54 -8.12 6.22 1.00
CA VAL A 54 -7.27 5.17 1.55
C VAL A 54 -6.09 4.97 0.62
N ILE A 55 -4.88 5.06 1.18
CA ILE A 55 -3.62 4.83 0.47
C ILE A 55 -2.90 3.70 1.19
N PHE A 56 -2.81 2.56 0.53
CA PHE A 56 -2.31 1.32 1.10
C PHE A 56 -1.19 0.79 0.21
N GLY A 57 0.00 0.56 0.76
CA GLY A 57 1.16 0.10 0.00
C GLY A 57 1.68 1.06 -1.08
N VAL A 58 1.31 2.35 -1.06
CA VAL A 58 1.61 3.28 -2.18
C VAL A 58 2.52 4.43 -1.77
N ALA A 59 2.26 5.07 -0.62
CA ALA A 59 2.85 6.38 -0.32
C ALA A 59 4.38 6.38 -0.33
N GLY A 60 5.04 5.31 0.11
CA GLY A 60 6.51 5.26 0.09
C GLY A 60 7.13 5.03 -1.29
N HIS A 61 6.38 4.61 -2.30
CA HIS A 61 6.89 4.57 -3.68
C HIS A 61 7.04 5.96 -4.30
N LEU A 62 6.47 6.98 -3.67
CA LEU A 62 6.49 8.35 -4.15
C LEU A 62 7.63 9.12 -3.50
N THR A 63 8.31 9.94 -4.30
CA THR A 63 9.24 10.95 -3.80
C THR A 63 8.50 12.01 -2.96
N VAL A 64 9.25 12.83 -2.21
CA VAL A 64 8.66 13.91 -1.41
C VAL A 64 7.82 14.88 -2.25
N PRO A 65 8.30 15.40 -3.39
CA PRO A 65 7.50 16.32 -4.19
C PRO A 65 6.22 15.68 -4.73
N GLU A 66 6.27 14.40 -5.14
CA GLU A 66 5.10 13.66 -5.61
C GLU A 66 4.07 13.45 -4.51
N ARG A 67 4.51 13.10 -3.29
CA ARG A 67 3.61 12.99 -2.13
C ARG A 67 2.95 14.32 -1.80
N VAL A 68 3.72 15.41 -1.70
CA VAL A 68 3.17 16.75 -1.42
C VAL A 68 2.15 17.17 -2.48
N ALA A 69 2.43 16.92 -3.76
CA ALA A 69 1.49 17.19 -4.84
C ALA A 69 0.21 16.34 -4.72
N LEU A 70 0.35 15.04 -4.43
CA LEU A 70 -0.78 14.14 -4.20
C LEU A 70 -1.64 14.63 -3.03
N TRP A 71 -1.04 14.95 -1.88
CA TRP A 71 -1.77 15.43 -0.70
C TRP A 71 -2.57 16.68 -1.00
N LYS A 72 -1.97 17.65 -1.68
CA LYS A 72 -2.67 18.87 -2.10
C LYS A 72 -3.88 18.55 -2.97
N ARG A 73 -3.70 17.72 -4.01
CA ARG A 73 -4.78 17.33 -4.93
C ARG A 73 -5.94 16.63 -4.24
N LEU A 74 -5.65 15.81 -3.23
CA LEU A 74 -6.66 15.12 -2.41
C LEU A 74 -7.37 16.09 -1.46
N ALA A 75 -6.61 16.93 -0.75
CA ALA A 75 -7.14 17.91 0.19
C ALA A 75 -8.09 18.90 -0.51
N ASP A 76 -7.74 19.37 -1.71
CA ASP A 76 -8.57 20.28 -2.53
C ASP A 76 -9.96 19.70 -2.88
N ARG A 77 -10.17 18.38 -2.73
CA ARG A 77 -11.41 17.66 -3.09
C ARG A 77 -12.15 17.08 -1.89
N LEU A 78 -11.56 17.15 -0.71
CA LEU A 78 -12.12 16.61 0.53
C LEU A 78 -12.81 17.75 1.31
N PRO A 79 -14.00 17.51 1.91
CA PRO A 79 -14.57 18.46 2.84
C PRO A 79 -13.75 18.50 4.13
N ASP A 80 -13.87 19.61 4.87
CA ASP A 80 -13.22 19.77 6.17
C ASP A 80 -13.54 18.60 7.10
N GLY A 81 -12.51 18.02 7.70
CA GLY A 81 -12.62 16.88 8.62
C GLY A 81 -12.70 15.50 7.94
N ALA A 82 -12.74 15.41 6.62
CA ALA A 82 -12.69 14.12 5.93
C ALA A 82 -11.30 13.44 6.06
N PRO A 83 -11.25 12.11 6.28
CA PRO A 83 -10.00 11.42 6.55
C PRO A 83 -9.23 11.03 5.27
N ILE A 84 -7.91 11.12 5.36
CA ILE A 84 -6.97 10.38 4.51
C ILE A 84 -6.31 9.32 5.41
N VAL A 85 -6.51 8.05 5.08
CA VAL A 85 -5.90 6.91 5.78
C VAL A 85 -4.71 6.43 4.98
N VAL A 86 -3.53 6.39 5.60
CA VAL A 86 -2.28 6.01 4.95
C VAL A 86 -1.65 4.83 5.69
N GLU A 87 -1.34 3.77 4.97
CA GLU A 87 -0.51 2.68 5.48
C GLU A 87 0.96 3.10 5.53
N LEU A 88 1.62 2.81 6.65
CA LEU A 88 3.06 3.01 6.84
C LEU A 88 3.74 1.66 7.03
N MET A 89 4.87 1.44 6.34
CA MET A 89 5.67 0.21 6.46
C MET A 89 6.33 0.00 7.84
N GLY A 90 6.20 0.94 8.78
CA GLY A 90 6.82 0.83 10.11
C GLY A 90 8.34 1.07 10.11
N VAL A 91 8.88 1.63 9.02
CA VAL A 91 10.27 2.04 8.90
C VAL A 91 10.32 3.55 8.65
N SER A 92 10.69 4.30 9.68
CA SER A 92 10.65 5.77 9.68
C SER A 92 11.94 6.43 9.15
N SER A 93 13.02 5.67 9.03
CA SER A 93 14.32 6.12 8.51
C SER A 93 15.05 4.94 7.85
N PRO A 94 15.90 5.20 6.84
CA PRO A 94 16.66 4.13 6.20
C PRO A 94 17.54 3.38 7.18
N ARG A 95 17.51 2.05 7.13
CA ARG A 95 18.34 1.17 7.97
C ARG A 95 18.49 -0.19 7.29
N HIS A 96 19.55 -0.93 7.59
CA HIS A 96 19.63 -2.32 7.17
C HIS A 96 18.57 -3.17 7.90
N ILE A 97 17.86 -3.99 7.14
CA ILE A 97 16.88 -4.98 7.61
C ILE A 97 17.30 -6.32 7.01
N PRO A 98 17.83 -7.26 7.81
CA PRO A 98 18.21 -8.56 7.28
C PRO A 98 16.97 -9.29 6.73
N PRO A 99 17.13 -10.17 5.72
CA PRO A 99 16.01 -10.95 5.19
C PRO A 99 15.33 -11.77 6.30
N VAL A 100 14.03 -11.53 6.49
CA VAL A 100 13.19 -12.23 7.48
C VAL A 100 11.99 -12.89 6.80
N MET A 101 11.66 -14.12 7.21
CA MET A 101 10.44 -14.79 6.76
C MET A 101 9.23 -14.13 7.43
N SER A 102 8.49 -13.34 6.67
CA SER A 102 7.35 -12.57 7.17
C SER A 102 6.04 -13.33 7.09
N LEU A 103 5.94 -14.33 6.21
CA LEU A 103 4.76 -15.17 6.09
C LEU A 103 5.15 -16.59 5.70
N ARG A 104 4.43 -17.58 6.24
CA ARG A 104 4.50 -18.98 5.85
C ARG A 104 3.10 -19.58 5.89
N GLU A 105 2.59 -19.99 4.74
CA GLU A 105 1.24 -20.55 4.61
C GLU A 105 1.23 -21.85 3.81
N THR A 106 0.31 -22.75 4.12
CA THR A 106 0.16 -24.01 3.37
C THR A 106 -1.17 -24.06 2.64
N ILE A 107 -1.12 -24.24 1.33
CA ILE A 107 -2.30 -24.38 0.48
C ILE A 107 -2.17 -25.69 -0.31
N GLY A 108 -3.08 -26.63 -0.02
CA GLY A 108 -3.00 -27.98 -0.56
C GLY A 108 -1.70 -28.67 -0.15
N ARG A 109 -0.88 -29.04 -1.14
CA ARG A 109 0.40 -29.75 -0.95
C ARG A 109 1.63 -28.86 -1.04
N GLN A 110 1.43 -27.54 -1.07
CA GLN A 110 2.52 -26.57 -1.20
C GLN A 110 2.55 -25.67 0.03
N THR A 111 3.76 -25.36 0.48
CA THR A 111 4.01 -24.31 1.47
C THR A 111 4.59 -23.11 0.75
N TYR A 112 4.07 -21.93 1.04
CA TYR A 112 4.50 -20.66 0.48
C TYR A 112 5.16 -19.88 1.59
N GLU A 113 6.40 -19.43 1.35
CA GLU A 113 7.11 -18.53 2.24
C GLU A 113 7.29 -17.20 1.55
N TRP A 114 7.08 -16.12 2.29
CA TRP A 114 7.43 -14.77 1.86
C TRP A 114 8.52 -14.22 2.77
N TRP A 115 9.61 -13.81 2.15
CA TRP A 115 10.76 -13.22 2.80
C TRP A 115 10.87 -11.76 2.35
N ILE A 116 11.27 -10.89 3.27
CA ILE A 116 11.55 -9.49 2.98
C ILE A 116 12.79 -9.03 3.74
N GLY A 117 13.66 -8.29 3.08
CA GLY A 117 14.78 -7.57 3.67
C GLY A 117 14.92 -6.21 2.98
N GLY A 118 15.80 -5.36 3.48
CA GLY A 118 16.03 -4.07 2.86
C GLY A 118 17.33 -3.39 3.27
N GLU A 119 17.84 -2.56 2.38
CA GLU A 119 19.07 -1.79 2.56
C GLU A 119 18.80 -0.29 2.39
N PRO A 120 19.50 0.59 3.13
CA PRO A 120 19.48 2.02 2.84
C PRO A 120 19.95 2.31 1.42
N THR A 121 19.32 3.28 0.76
CA THR A 121 19.82 3.90 -0.46
C THR A 121 20.16 5.37 -0.19
N GLU A 122 20.37 6.17 -1.24
CA GLU A 122 20.59 7.61 -1.08
C GLU A 122 19.36 8.30 -0.46
N GLY A 123 19.62 9.31 0.38
CA GLY A 123 18.59 10.14 0.97
C GLY A 123 17.74 9.40 2.01
N ASP A 124 16.42 9.45 1.82
CA ASP A 124 15.43 8.87 2.73
C ASP A 124 14.86 7.53 2.24
N ALA A 125 15.41 6.98 1.16
CA ALA A 125 14.92 5.76 0.54
C ALA A 125 15.59 4.49 1.09
N MET A 126 14.86 3.40 0.96
CA MET A 126 15.31 2.04 1.17
C MET A 126 15.01 1.21 -0.07
N ARG A 127 15.93 0.31 -0.43
CA ARG A 127 15.67 -0.75 -1.41
C ARG A 127 15.23 -1.99 -0.67
N PHE A 128 13.95 -2.33 -0.77
CA PHE A 128 13.43 -3.60 -0.28
C PHE A 128 13.62 -4.69 -1.32
N THR A 129 13.93 -5.90 -0.86
CA THR A 129 13.93 -7.11 -1.68
C THR A 129 12.98 -8.10 -1.04
N THR A 130 12.06 -8.61 -1.85
CA THR A 130 11.12 -9.65 -1.46
C THR A 130 11.45 -10.95 -2.17
N THR A 131 11.23 -12.08 -1.51
CA THR A 131 11.40 -13.40 -2.10
C THR A 131 10.23 -14.30 -1.73
N TRP A 132 9.53 -14.79 -2.73
CA TRP A 132 8.50 -15.82 -2.60
C TRP A 132 9.10 -17.18 -2.91
N LYS A 133 9.04 -18.10 -1.94
CA LYS A 133 9.42 -19.50 -2.12
C LYS A 133 8.19 -20.38 -2.09
N VAL A 134 8.12 -21.35 -3.00
CA VAL A 134 7.12 -22.41 -2.99
C VAL A 134 7.84 -23.71 -2.71
N LEU A 135 7.44 -24.38 -1.63
CA LEU A 135 7.99 -25.63 -1.18
C LEU A 135 6.98 -26.75 -1.42
N ARG A 136 7.48 -27.93 -1.79
CA ARG A 136 6.71 -29.18 -1.85
C ARG A 136 7.54 -30.28 -1.19
N ASP A 137 6.93 -31.00 -0.25
CA ASP A 137 7.60 -32.05 0.52
C ASP A 137 8.92 -31.56 1.16
N GLY A 138 8.91 -30.32 1.67
CA GLY A 138 10.05 -29.67 2.33
C GLY A 138 11.11 -29.08 1.40
N ARG A 139 10.98 -29.21 0.07
CA ARG A 139 11.96 -28.72 -0.91
C ARG A 139 11.42 -27.53 -1.69
N THR A 140 12.22 -26.49 -1.89
CA THR A 140 11.88 -25.37 -2.78
C THR A 140 11.75 -25.86 -4.21
N VAL A 141 10.56 -25.69 -4.79
CA VAL A 141 10.24 -26.04 -6.20
C VAL A 141 10.07 -24.80 -7.08
N ARG A 142 9.92 -23.62 -6.47
CA ARG A 142 9.90 -22.34 -7.18
C ARG A 142 10.35 -21.23 -6.25
N GLU A 143 11.07 -20.26 -6.80
CA GLU A 143 11.51 -19.05 -6.12
C GLU A 143 11.36 -17.88 -7.08
N VAL A 144 10.83 -16.76 -6.58
CA VAL A 144 10.72 -15.50 -7.32
C VAL A 144 11.15 -14.39 -6.38
N ALA A 145 12.04 -13.52 -6.85
CA ALA A 145 12.46 -12.34 -6.11
C ALA A 145 12.17 -11.08 -6.90
N ASP A 146 11.88 -10.00 -6.19
CA ASP A 146 11.67 -8.67 -6.75
C ASP A 146 12.17 -7.60 -5.77
N SER A 147 12.51 -6.44 -6.30
CA SER A 147 13.03 -5.32 -5.51
C SER A 147 12.35 -4.01 -5.88
N TYR A 148 12.12 -3.17 -4.88
CA TYR A 148 11.53 -1.84 -5.07
C TYR A 148 12.12 -0.83 -4.10
N ASP A 149 12.11 0.42 -4.52
CA ASP A 149 12.53 1.54 -3.67
C ASP A 149 11.32 2.08 -2.89
N TRP A 150 11.58 2.48 -1.64
CA TRP A 150 10.60 2.98 -0.70
C TRP A 150 11.18 4.13 0.12
N HIS A 151 10.66 5.33 -0.08
CA HIS A 151 10.94 6.51 0.72
C HIS A 151 10.33 6.37 2.12
N THR A 152 11.19 6.39 3.13
CA THR A 152 10.81 6.24 4.54
C THR A 152 10.27 7.55 5.12
N PHE A 153 9.18 7.46 5.87
CA PHE A 153 8.59 8.59 6.56
C PHE A 153 7.77 8.13 7.76
N ASP A 154 7.65 9.00 8.76
CA ASP A 154 6.83 8.79 9.93
C ASP A 154 5.54 9.63 9.88
N VAL A 155 4.72 9.49 10.93
CA VAL A 155 3.44 10.18 11.07
C VAL A 155 3.63 11.70 11.14
N ALA A 156 4.73 12.18 11.72
CA ALA A 156 5.02 13.61 11.85
C ALA A 156 5.39 14.22 10.49
N ARG A 157 6.21 13.53 9.70
CA ARG A 157 6.54 13.92 8.34
C ARG A 157 5.33 13.89 7.43
N LEU A 158 4.49 12.86 7.53
CA LEU A 158 3.21 12.81 6.81
C LEU A 158 2.35 14.04 7.11
N ALA A 159 2.21 14.42 8.38
CA ALA A 159 1.45 15.61 8.78
C ALA A 159 1.99 16.90 8.12
N ARG A 160 3.32 17.08 8.16
CA ARG A 160 3.99 18.24 7.54
C ARG A 160 3.81 18.28 6.03
N GLU A 161 4.01 17.16 5.35
CA GLU A 161 3.87 17.07 3.89
C GLU A 161 2.43 17.28 3.44
N ALA A 162 1.46 16.78 4.21
CA ALA A 162 0.05 16.94 3.89
C ALA A 162 -0.52 18.32 4.27
N GLY A 163 0.15 19.08 5.14
CA GLY A 163 -0.42 20.30 5.72
C GLY A 163 -1.65 20.02 6.60
N MET A 164 -1.73 18.83 7.18
CA MET A 164 -2.88 18.33 7.95
C MET A 164 -2.44 17.87 9.35
N THR A 165 -3.40 17.68 10.25
CA THR A 165 -3.15 16.94 11.49
C THR A 165 -3.12 15.44 11.20
N SER A 166 -2.27 14.71 11.91
CA SER A 166 -2.18 13.25 11.77
C SER A 166 -2.23 12.59 13.15
N ARG A 167 -2.82 11.39 13.20
CA ARG A 167 -2.80 10.53 14.38
C ARG A 167 -2.57 9.09 13.95
N ARG A 168 -1.83 8.34 14.77
CA ARG A 168 -1.71 6.89 14.57
C ARG A 168 -2.97 6.20 15.06
N ILE A 169 -3.49 5.27 14.27
CA ILE A 169 -4.71 4.50 14.61
C ILE A 169 -4.45 3.00 14.81
N THR A 170 -3.29 2.51 14.39
CA THR A 170 -2.85 1.11 14.57
C THR A 170 -1.35 1.04 14.86
N GLU A 171 -0.94 0.02 15.62
CA GLU A 171 0.45 -0.38 15.78
C GLU A 171 1.01 -0.98 14.47
N ALA A 172 2.34 -1.10 14.39
CA ALA A 172 2.96 -1.90 13.35
C ALA A 172 2.46 -3.35 13.44
N GLY A 173 2.03 -3.94 12.31
CA GLY A 173 1.38 -5.25 12.30
C GLY A 173 -0.15 -5.23 12.45
N GLY A 174 -0.79 -4.06 12.39
CA GLY A 174 -2.24 -3.94 12.20
C GLY A 174 -3.09 -4.11 13.46
N ARG A 175 -2.50 -4.08 14.65
CA ARG A 175 -3.25 -4.11 15.92
C ARG A 175 -3.79 -2.70 16.25
N PRO A 176 -5.04 -2.54 16.70
CA PRO A 176 -5.55 -1.25 17.17
C PRO A 176 -4.70 -0.69 18.32
N ILE A 177 -4.51 0.63 18.35
CA ILE A 177 -3.92 1.35 19.50
C ILE A 177 -5.00 1.65 20.52
#